data_AF-A0A967F1S2-F1
#
_entry.id   AF-A0A967F1S2-F1
#
_cell.length_a   1.000
_cell.length_b   1.000
_cell.length_c   1.000
_cell.angle_alpha   90.00
_cell.angle_beta   90.00
_cell.angle_gamma   90.00
#
_symmetry.space_group_name_H-M   'P 1'
#
loop_
_entity.id
_entity.type
_entity.pdbx_description
1 polymer ?
#
loop_
_entity_poly.entity_id
_entity_poly.type
_entity_poly.pdbx_seq_one_letter_code
_entity_poly.pdbx_strand_id
1 'polypeptide(L)'
;MRIVIALGGNALLRRGQAMTAENQRENVRVAAGAMVPIAAQHQFVVSHGNGPQVGLLALQGAAYKPGEVYPLDVLEAETEGMIGYMIEQEMGNLLPVEVPFATILTMIEVDQTDPAFADPTKFIGPVYEEAEARRLASEKNWSIEPNGDKWRRVVASPMPKRIFEIRPIRWLLERNTIVICAGGGGIPTVYDENRRLQGIVDGTAGTTVSGVVTGLEWH
;
A
#
# COMPACT_ATOMS: atom_id res chain seq x y z
N MET A 1 7.27 -22.78 -10.49
CA MET A 1 6.95 -21.46 -11.11
C MET A 1 6.85 -20.41 -10.02
N ARG A 2 7.17 -19.15 -10.33
CA ARG A 2 6.93 -18.02 -9.42
C ARG A 2 5.57 -17.41 -9.73
N ILE A 3 4.75 -17.22 -8.70
CA ILE A 3 3.45 -16.54 -8.80
C ILE A 3 3.51 -15.30 -7.92
N VAL A 4 3.06 -14.18 -8.49
CA VAL A 4 2.84 -12.93 -7.79
C VAL A 4 1.33 -12.69 -7.76
N ILE A 5 0.75 -12.59 -6.57
CA ILE A 5 -0.65 -12.21 -6.38
C ILE A 5 -0.71 -10.79 -5.83
N ALA A 6 -1.54 -9.95 -6.43
CA ALA A 6 -1.84 -8.62 -5.93
C ALA A 6 -3.27 -8.59 -5.35
N LEU A 7 -3.38 -8.50 -4.03
CA LEU A 7 -4.65 -8.35 -3.35
C LEU A 7 -5.15 -6.91 -3.48
N GLY A 8 -6.26 -6.71 -4.20
CA GLY A 8 -6.87 -5.37 -4.29
C GLY A 8 -7.35 -4.87 -2.91
N GLY A 9 -7.44 -3.55 -2.73
CA GLY A 9 -7.96 -2.96 -1.48
C GLY A 9 -9.35 -3.48 -1.09
N ASN A 10 -10.20 -3.80 -2.09
CA ASN A 10 -11.51 -4.41 -1.89
C ASN A 10 -11.47 -5.85 -1.35
N ALA A 11 -10.35 -6.56 -1.54
CA ALA A 11 -10.13 -7.89 -0.97
C ALA A 11 -9.77 -7.81 0.52
N LEU A 12 -9.33 -6.64 1.00
CA LEU A 12 -9.01 -6.41 2.42
C LEU A 12 -10.16 -5.70 3.15
N LEU A 13 -10.87 -4.81 2.45
CA LEU A 13 -12.04 -4.13 2.99
C LEU A 13 -13.05 -3.86 1.88
N ARG A 14 -14.23 -4.48 1.97
CA ARG A 14 -15.25 -4.37 0.91
C ARG A 14 -15.91 -2.99 0.94
N ARG A 15 -16.38 -2.54 -0.22
CA ARG A 15 -17.14 -1.28 -0.33
C ARG A 15 -18.34 -1.30 0.64
N GLY A 16 -18.45 -0.26 1.47
CA GLY A 16 -19.53 -0.11 2.44
C GLY A 16 -19.33 -0.86 3.77
N GLN A 17 -18.27 -1.66 3.93
CA GLN A 17 -17.94 -2.22 5.24
C GLN A 17 -17.32 -1.16 6.15
N ALA A 18 -17.61 -1.24 7.45
CA ALA A 18 -16.93 -0.44 8.45
C ALA A 18 -15.43 -0.78 8.48
N MET A 19 -14.57 0.24 8.57
CA MET A 19 -13.11 0.11 8.64
C MET A 19 -12.65 -0.39 10.02
N THR A 20 -13.02 -1.61 10.41
CA THR A 20 -12.63 -2.24 11.67
C THR A 20 -11.57 -3.31 11.44
N ALA A 21 -10.72 -3.54 12.44
CA ALA A 21 -9.72 -4.60 12.39
C ALA A 21 -10.36 -6.00 12.22
N GLU A 22 -11.54 -6.22 12.80
CA GLU A 22 -12.29 -7.47 12.67
C GLU A 22 -12.75 -7.72 11.21
N ASN A 23 -13.37 -6.71 10.57
CA ASN A 23 -13.78 -6.82 9.17
C ASN A 23 -12.58 -7.06 8.25
N GLN A 24 -11.48 -6.35 8.51
CA GLN A 24 -10.26 -6.53 7.74
C GLN A 24 -9.69 -7.94 7.89
N ARG A 25 -9.63 -8.45 9.12
CA ARG A 25 -9.16 -9.81 9.41
C ARG A 25 -10.03 -10.88 8.75
N GLU A 26 -11.34 -10.75 8.80
CA GLU A 26 -12.27 -11.70 8.15
C GLU A 26 -12.06 -11.74 6.63
N ASN A 27 -11.89 -10.57 6.00
CA ASN A 27 -11.60 -10.52 4.56
C ASN A 27 -10.23 -11.13 4.23
N VAL A 28 -9.20 -10.86 5.04
CA VAL A 28 -7.87 -11.47 4.88
C VAL A 28 -7.93 -12.98 5.04
N ARG A 29 -8.73 -13.51 5.98
CA ARG A 29 -8.95 -14.94 6.17
C ARG A 29 -9.52 -15.61 4.92
N VAL A 30 -10.53 -15.01 4.30
CA VAL A 30 -11.10 -15.50 3.03
C VAL A 30 -10.03 -15.50 1.93
N ALA A 31 -9.24 -14.43 1.82
CA ALA A 31 -8.16 -14.35 0.85
C ALA A 31 -7.07 -15.41 1.10
N ALA A 32 -6.65 -15.62 2.35
CA ALA A 32 -5.67 -16.62 2.75
C ALA A 32 -6.13 -18.03 2.36
N GLY A 33 -7.40 -18.37 2.61
CA GLY A 33 -7.99 -19.64 2.20
C GLY A 33 -7.90 -19.92 0.69
N ALA A 34 -8.02 -18.87 -0.13
CA ALA A 34 -7.86 -18.97 -1.58
C ALA A 34 -6.38 -19.05 -2.02
N MET A 35 -5.47 -18.38 -1.31
CA MET A 35 -4.05 -18.31 -1.66
C MET A 35 -3.26 -19.56 -1.26
N VAL A 36 -3.55 -20.17 -0.11
CA VAL A 36 -2.76 -21.27 0.48
C VAL A 36 -2.61 -22.49 -0.46
N PRO A 37 -3.66 -22.98 -1.15
CA PRO A 37 -3.52 -24.09 -2.08
C PRO A 37 -2.56 -23.80 -3.26
N ILE A 38 -2.47 -22.52 -3.64
CA ILE A 38 -1.58 -22.04 -4.72
C ILE A 38 -0.15 -21.92 -4.18
N ALA A 39 0.01 -21.33 -2.99
CA ALA A 39 1.31 -21.15 -2.35
C ALA A 39 2.04 -22.49 -2.10
N ALA A 40 1.30 -23.57 -1.87
CA ALA A 40 1.87 -24.91 -1.65
C ALA A 40 2.63 -25.49 -2.87
N GLN A 41 2.43 -24.96 -4.08
CA GLN A 41 2.95 -25.53 -5.33
C GLN A 41 3.96 -24.62 -6.05
N HIS A 42 4.17 -23.40 -5.53
CA HIS A 42 4.84 -22.33 -6.26
C HIS A 42 5.70 -21.46 -5.33
N GLN A 43 6.75 -20.84 -5.87
CA GLN A 43 7.36 -19.69 -5.21
C GLN A 43 6.33 -18.56 -5.20
N PHE A 44 5.99 -18.06 -4.01
CA PHE A 44 4.79 -17.26 -3.85
C PHE A 44 5.12 -15.89 -3.28
N VAL A 45 4.72 -14.85 -4.01
CA VAL A 45 4.80 -13.46 -3.61
C VAL A 45 3.40 -12.89 -3.50
N VAL A 46 3.11 -12.21 -2.40
CA VAL A 46 1.86 -11.49 -2.18
C VAL A 46 2.18 -10.00 -2.09
N SER A 47 1.55 -9.20 -2.93
CA SER A 47 1.40 -7.77 -2.72
C SER A 47 -0.05 -7.45 -2.38
N HIS A 48 -0.30 -6.25 -1.89
CA HIS A 48 -1.64 -5.83 -1.55
C HIS A 48 -1.82 -4.33 -1.75
N GLY A 49 -3.06 -3.88 -1.96
CA GLY A 49 -3.42 -2.47 -1.83
C GLY A 49 -3.58 -2.07 -0.37
N ASN A 50 -3.65 -0.76 -0.11
CA ASN A 50 -3.82 -0.21 1.24
C ASN A 50 -4.70 1.07 1.28
N GLY A 51 -5.32 1.45 0.15
CA GLY A 51 -5.98 2.76 0.01
C GLY A 51 -6.99 3.10 1.13
N PRO A 52 -7.86 2.17 1.56
CA PRO A 52 -8.71 2.38 2.73
C PRO A 52 -7.92 2.58 4.04
N GLN A 53 -6.89 1.77 4.27
CA GLN A 53 -6.08 1.74 5.48
C GLN A 53 -5.23 2.99 5.64
N VAL A 54 -4.49 3.38 4.60
CA VAL A 54 -3.61 4.55 4.65
C VAL A 54 -4.43 5.84 4.81
N GLY A 55 -5.61 5.88 4.17
CA GLY A 55 -6.52 7.01 4.34
C GLY A 55 -7.18 7.05 5.73
N LEU A 56 -7.47 5.90 6.35
CA LEU A 56 -7.94 5.87 7.74
C LEU A 56 -6.85 6.39 8.69
N LEU A 57 -5.60 5.92 8.56
CA LEU A 57 -4.49 6.39 9.39
C LEU A 57 -4.27 7.90 9.23
N ALA A 58 -4.33 8.42 8.00
CA ALA A 58 -4.25 9.86 7.74
C ALA A 58 -5.38 10.65 8.44
N LEU A 59 -6.61 10.11 8.44
CA LEU A 59 -7.73 10.72 9.16
C LEU A 59 -7.57 10.65 10.68
N GLN A 60 -7.07 9.54 11.21
CA GLN A 60 -6.81 9.36 12.64
C GLN A 60 -5.72 10.31 13.13
N GLY A 61 -4.61 10.43 12.40
CA GLY A 61 -3.55 11.39 12.70
C GLY A 61 -4.07 12.83 12.69
N ALA A 62 -4.86 13.17 11.67
CA ALA A 62 -5.47 14.50 11.57
C ALA A 62 -6.48 14.79 12.68
N ALA A 63 -7.15 13.77 13.23
CA ALA A 63 -8.07 13.92 14.36
C ALA A 63 -7.34 14.03 15.70
N TYR A 64 -6.17 13.40 15.85
CA TYR A 64 -5.38 13.44 17.08
C TYR A 64 -4.61 14.75 17.23
N LYS A 65 -3.75 15.09 16.26
CA LYS A 65 -2.94 16.32 16.26
C LYS A 65 -2.68 16.78 14.83
N PRO A 66 -3.56 17.62 14.25
CA PRO A 66 -3.53 17.99 12.84
C PRO A 66 -2.19 18.53 12.31
N GLY A 67 -1.38 19.18 13.16
CA GLY A 67 -0.07 19.73 12.77
C GLY A 67 1.11 18.74 12.82
N GLU A 68 0.88 17.51 13.29
CA GLU A 68 1.91 16.49 13.47
C GLU A 68 1.49 15.15 12.83
N VAL A 69 0.69 15.22 11.75
CA VAL A 69 0.33 14.04 10.97
C VAL A 69 1.60 13.48 10.32
N TYR A 70 1.83 12.18 10.47
CA TYR A 70 2.92 11.54 9.76
C TYR A 70 2.75 11.68 8.24
N PRO A 71 3.86 11.86 7.51
CA PRO A 71 3.81 11.96 6.06
C PRO A 71 3.34 10.63 5.46
N LEU A 72 2.78 10.70 4.23
CA LEU A 72 2.11 9.53 3.65
C LEU A 72 3.06 8.35 3.44
N ASP A 73 4.33 8.57 3.09
CA ASP A 73 5.34 7.51 2.97
C ASP A 73 5.52 6.70 4.26
N VAL A 74 5.49 7.36 5.43
CA VAL A 74 5.52 6.70 6.74
C VAL A 74 4.22 5.94 6.99
N LEU A 75 3.07 6.51 6.65
CA LEU A 75 1.78 5.82 6.76
C LEU A 75 1.70 4.61 5.82
N GLU A 76 2.27 4.68 4.62
CA GLU A 76 2.42 3.55 3.70
C GLU A 76 3.21 2.43 4.38
N ALA A 77 4.37 2.75 4.98
CA ALA A 77 5.18 1.79 5.73
C ALA A 77 4.41 1.15 6.90
N GLU A 78 3.64 1.94 7.65
CA GLU A 78 2.76 1.43 8.72
C GLU A 78 1.73 0.43 8.16
N THR A 79 1.11 0.75 7.01
CA THR A 79 0.12 -0.15 6.41
C THR A 79 0.71 -1.42 5.81
N GLU A 80 1.96 -1.41 5.32
CA GLU A 80 2.66 -2.63 4.89
C GLU A 80 2.80 -3.59 6.07
N GLY A 81 3.29 -3.10 7.21
CA GLY A 81 3.41 -3.91 8.43
C GLY A 81 2.05 -4.38 8.95
N MET A 82 1.05 -3.49 9.00
CA MET A 82 -0.28 -3.82 9.51
C MET A 82 -0.97 -4.90 8.68
N ILE A 83 -0.97 -4.77 7.36
CA ILE A 83 -1.67 -5.71 6.47
C ILE A 83 -0.85 -7.00 6.31
N GLY A 84 0.47 -6.89 6.17
CA GLY A 84 1.36 -8.04 6.09
C GLY A 84 1.23 -8.94 7.31
N TYR A 85 1.22 -8.36 8.51
CA TYR A 85 0.94 -9.08 9.76
C TYR A 85 -0.38 -9.86 9.73
N MET A 86 -1.47 -9.26 9.24
CA MET A 86 -2.76 -9.95 9.16
C MET A 86 -2.71 -11.10 8.14
N ILE A 87 -2.06 -10.90 6.98
CA ILE A 87 -1.90 -11.93 5.95
C ILE A 87 -1.10 -13.10 6.51
N GLU A 88 0.03 -12.83 7.16
CA GLU A 88 0.87 -13.85 7.79
C GLU A 88 0.11 -14.67 8.82
N GLN A 89 -0.66 -14.02 9.70
CA GLN A 89 -1.44 -14.72 10.70
C GLN A 89 -2.49 -15.66 10.06
N GLU A 90 -3.27 -15.16 9.11
CA GLU A 90 -4.35 -15.97 8.53
C GLU A 90 -3.82 -17.05 7.57
N MET A 91 -2.68 -16.83 6.90
CA MET A 91 -2.00 -17.90 6.15
C MET A 91 -1.34 -18.91 7.09
N GLY A 92 -0.67 -18.46 8.15
CA GLY A 92 -0.04 -19.32 9.15
C GLY A 92 -1.03 -20.24 9.88
N ASN A 93 -2.29 -19.83 10.03
CA ASN A 93 -3.36 -20.68 10.55
C ASN A 93 -3.72 -21.86 9.63
N LEU A 94 -3.37 -21.79 8.34
CA LEU A 94 -3.76 -22.75 7.31
C LEU A 94 -2.57 -23.54 6.75
N LEU A 95 -1.36 -23.03 6.91
CA LEU A 95 -0.12 -23.64 6.45
C LEU A 95 0.47 -24.60 7.50
N PRO A 96 1.26 -25.61 7.08
CA PRO A 96 2.15 -26.31 8.00
C PRO A 96 3.09 -25.33 8.71
N VAL A 97 3.40 -25.60 9.98
CA VAL A 97 4.20 -24.70 10.85
C VAL A 97 5.62 -24.47 10.32
N GLU A 98 6.12 -25.39 9.50
CA GLU A 98 7.45 -25.33 8.89
C GLU A 98 7.51 -24.43 7.66
N VAL A 99 6.36 -24.06 7.06
CA VAL A 99 6.34 -23.18 5.89
C VAL A 99 6.71 -21.76 6.31
N PRO A 100 7.85 -21.22 5.85
CA PRO A 100 8.26 -19.89 6.25
C PRO A 100 7.48 -18.84 5.46
N PHE A 101 7.14 -17.75 6.13
CA PHE A 101 6.61 -16.53 5.52
C PHE A 101 7.28 -15.29 6.12
N ALA A 102 7.35 -14.22 5.33
CA ALA A 102 7.91 -12.96 5.80
C ALA A 102 7.34 -11.76 5.02
N THR A 103 6.97 -10.73 5.78
CA THR A 103 6.61 -9.40 5.29
C THR A 103 7.87 -8.56 5.21
N ILE A 104 8.13 -8.02 4.03
CA ILE A 104 9.28 -7.16 3.76
C ILE A 104 8.74 -5.76 3.49
N LEU A 105 9.09 -4.81 4.38
CA LEU A 105 8.92 -3.39 4.09
C LEU A 105 9.64 -3.06 2.79
N THR A 106 8.92 -2.49 1.83
CA THR A 106 9.41 -2.40 0.46
C THR A 106 9.47 -0.96 -0.02
N MET A 107 10.67 -0.46 -0.25
CA MET A 107 10.88 0.84 -0.87
C MET A 107 10.93 0.69 -2.40
N ILE A 108 10.30 1.65 -3.08
CA ILE A 108 10.23 1.73 -4.53
C ILE A 108 10.89 3.01 -5.00
N GLU A 109 11.93 2.87 -5.81
CA GLU A 109 12.50 4.02 -6.49
C GLU A 109 11.53 4.57 -7.53
N VAL A 110 11.33 5.88 -7.54
CA VAL A 110 10.49 6.58 -8.53
C VAL A 110 11.22 7.79 -9.11
N ASP A 111 10.66 8.41 -10.15
CA ASP A 111 11.17 9.69 -10.66
C ASP A 111 10.61 10.86 -9.87
N GLN A 112 11.44 11.78 -9.37
CA GLN A 112 10.97 13.02 -8.74
C GLN A 112 10.24 13.94 -9.74
N THR A 113 10.48 13.75 -11.04
CA THR A 113 9.89 14.52 -12.13
C THR A 113 8.73 13.81 -12.83
N ASP A 114 8.23 12.71 -12.24
CA ASP A 114 7.12 11.95 -12.82
C ASP A 114 5.86 12.83 -13.02
N PRO A 115 5.21 12.81 -14.20
CA PRO A 115 3.99 13.58 -14.43
C PRO A 115 2.86 13.32 -13.43
N ALA A 116 2.83 12.14 -12.79
CA ALA A 116 1.82 11.78 -11.79
C ALA A 116 1.84 12.70 -10.55
N PHE A 117 2.94 13.44 -10.32
CA PHE A 117 3.01 14.47 -9.28
C PHE A 117 2.16 15.70 -9.59
N ALA A 118 2.00 16.02 -10.88
CA ALA A 118 1.18 17.14 -11.34
C ALA A 118 -0.27 16.73 -11.61
N ASP A 119 -0.53 15.44 -11.85
CA ASP A 119 -1.87 14.89 -12.11
C ASP A 119 -2.15 13.66 -11.21
N PRO A 120 -2.53 13.89 -9.92
CA PRO A 120 -2.81 12.82 -8.97
C PRO A 120 -4.07 12.02 -9.33
N THR A 121 -3.96 10.69 -9.46
CA THR A 121 -5.09 9.84 -9.90
C THR A 121 -5.45 8.72 -8.91
N LYS A 122 -4.58 8.40 -7.94
CA LYS A 122 -4.80 7.24 -7.07
C LYS A 122 -5.68 7.59 -5.88
N PHE A 123 -6.83 6.93 -5.78
CA PHE A 123 -7.79 7.16 -4.70
C PHE A 123 -7.37 6.56 -3.35
N ILE A 124 -7.49 7.36 -2.27
CA ILE A 124 -7.25 6.93 -0.88
C ILE A 124 -8.37 7.39 0.08
N GLY A 125 -8.49 6.72 1.23
CA GLY A 125 -9.44 7.10 2.29
C GLY A 125 -10.91 6.84 1.97
N PRO A 126 -11.85 7.46 2.70
CA PRO A 126 -13.28 7.27 2.49
C PRO A 126 -13.80 8.07 1.29
N VAL A 127 -15.07 7.86 0.95
CA VAL A 127 -15.81 8.64 -0.04
C VAL A 127 -16.60 9.76 0.63
N TYR A 128 -16.78 10.87 -0.07
CA TYR A 128 -17.45 12.08 0.39
C TYR A 128 -18.52 12.53 -0.61
N GLU A 129 -19.50 13.32 -0.13
CA GLU A 129 -20.32 14.15 -1.03
C GLU A 129 -19.45 15.27 -1.62
N GLU A 130 -19.83 15.78 -2.80
CA GLU A 130 -19.06 16.81 -3.50
C GLU A 130 -18.77 18.05 -2.65
N ALA A 131 -19.79 18.57 -1.96
CA ALA A 131 -19.67 19.80 -1.16
C ALA A 131 -18.65 19.62 -0.02
N GLU A 132 -18.68 18.47 0.63
CA GLU A 132 -17.74 18.13 1.71
C GLU A 132 -16.34 17.87 1.17
N ALA A 133 -16.22 17.17 0.03
CA ALA A 133 -14.94 16.93 -0.62
C ALA A 133 -14.24 18.24 -0.98
N ARG A 134 -14.97 19.20 -1.58
CA ARG A 134 -14.44 20.52 -1.95
C ARG A 134 -14.00 21.34 -0.73
N ARG A 135 -14.74 21.25 0.37
CA ARG A 135 -14.36 21.90 1.64
C ARG A 135 -13.08 21.30 2.22
N LEU A 136 -12.97 19.98 2.27
CA LEU A 136 -11.76 19.30 2.75
C LEU A 136 -10.56 19.56 1.83
N ALA A 137 -10.78 19.65 0.52
CA ALA A 137 -9.75 19.97 -0.45
C ALA A 137 -9.13 21.35 -0.18
N SER A 138 -9.94 22.37 0.11
CA SER A 138 -9.41 23.70 0.44
C SER A 138 -8.76 23.77 1.81
N GLU A 139 -9.34 23.14 2.83
CA GLU A 139 -8.82 23.17 4.20
C GLU A 139 -7.51 22.40 4.37
N LYS A 140 -7.36 21.29 3.63
CA LYS A 140 -6.26 20.34 3.80
C LYS A 140 -5.31 20.28 2.61
N ASN A 141 -5.50 21.15 1.62
CA ASN A 141 -4.75 21.16 0.36
C ASN A 141 -4.74 19.79 -0.32
N TRP A 142 -5.91 19.14 -0.40
CA TRP A 142 -6.05 17.83 -1.04
C TRP A 142 -6.43 17.97 -2.51
N SER A 143 -5.90 17.06 -3.34
CA SER A 143 -6.48 16.79 -4.65
C SER A 143 -7.67 15.81 -4.49
N ILE A 144 -8.76 16.08 -5.20
CA ILE A 144 -9.99 15.27 -5.17
C ILE A 144 -10.48 15.00 -6.58
N GLU A 145 -11.00 13.80 -6.81
CA GLU A 145 -11.57 13.41 -8.11
C GLU A 145 -12.94 12.71 -7.92
N PRO A 146 -13.83 12.77 -8.93
CA PRO A 146 -15.06 11.98 -8.94
C PRO A 146 -14.79 10.48 -8.88
N ASN A 147 -15.56 9.76 -8.08
CA ASN A 147 -15.53 8.31 -7.92
C ASN A 147 -16.96 7.76 -7.94
N GLY A 148 -17.51 7.61 -9.16
CA GLY A 148 -18.92 7.31 -9.37
C GLY A 148 -19.80 8.51 -9.00
N ASP A 149 -20.76 8.29 -8.09
CA ASP A 149 -21.67 9.30 -7.55
C ASP A 149 -21.09 10.07 -6.35
N LYS A 150 -19.87 9.74 -5.93
CA LYS A 150 -19.17 10.34 -4.79
C LYS A 150 -17.83 10.95 -5.22
N TRP A 151 -17.14 11.57 -4.27
CA TRP A 151 -15.84 12.17 -4.45
C TRP A 151 -14.83 11.56 -3.47
N ARG A 152 -13.55 11.50 -3.85
CA ARG A 152 -12.51 10.89 -3.00
C ARG A 152 -11.18 11.59 -3.20
N ARG A 153 -10.37 11.64 -2.12
CA ARG A 153 -9.00 12.15 -2.17
C ARG A 153 -8.18 11.32 -3.14
N VAL A 154 -7.42 11.99 -3.99
CA VAL A 154 -6.42 11.39 -4.86
C VAL A 154 -5.01 11.82 -4.46
N VAL A 155 -4.06 10.94 -4.72
CA VAL A 155 -2.63 11.14 -4.48
C VAL A 155 -1.84 10.72 -5.73
N ALA A 156 -0.63 11.24 -5.85
CA ALA A 156 0.27 10.90 -6.93
C ALA A 156 0.63 9.42 -6.88
N SER A 157 0.87 8.87 -8.05
CA SER A 157 1.08 7.45 -8.27
C SER A 157 2.13 7.26 -9.38
N PRO A 158 3.37 7.68 -9.13
CA PRO A 158 4.45 7.67 -10.12
C PRO A 158 4.82 6.25 -10.54
N MET A 159 5.40 6.12 -11.72
CA MET A 159 5.82 4.82 -12.22
C MET A 159 7.01 4.27 -11.42
N PRO A 160 6.93 3.00 -10.97
CA PRO A 160 8.03 2.37 -10.25
C PRO A 160 9.23 2.15 -11.18
N LYS A 161 10.43 2.50 -10.71
CA LYS A 161 11.70 2.23 -11.41
C LYS A 161 12.36 0.94 -10.95
N ARG A 162 12.47 0.74 -9.64
CA ARG A 162 13.01 -0.50 -9.04
C ARG A 162 12.56 -0.70 -7.61
N ILE A 163 12.66 -1.95 -7.16
CA ILE A 163 12.49 -2.34 -5.75
C ILE A 163 13.87 -2.35 -5.07
N PHE A 164 14.03 -1.64 -3.97
CA PHE A 164 15.29 -1.62 -3.21
C PHE A 164 15.58 -2.99 -2.58
N GLU A 165 14.57 -3.63 -2.00
CA GLU A 165 14.65 -4.92 -1.30
C GLU A 165 14.57 -6.14 -2.23
N ILE A 166 14.74 -5.98 -3.56
CA ILE A 166 14.60 -7.09 -4.52
C ILE A 166 15.55 -8.25 -4.22
N ARG A 167 16.76 -7.96 -3.71
CA ARG A 167 17.75 -8.99 -3.35
C ARG A 167 17.31 -9.81 -2.13
N PRO A 168 16.99 -9.21 -0.97
CA PRO A 168 16.35 -9.92 0.15
C PRO A 168 15.14 -10.75 -0.26
N ILE A 169 14.23 -10.18 -1.06
CA ILE A 169 13.04 -10.88 -1.55
C ILE A 169 13.43 -12.16 -2.32
N ARG A 170 14.42 -12.09 -3.22
CA ARG A 170 14.90 -13.26 -3.96
C ARG A 170 15.53 -14.32 -3.06
N TRP A 171 16.34 -13.92 -2.09
CA TRP A 171 16.97 -14.87 -1.14
C TRP A 171 15.94 -15.66 -0.34
N LEU A 172 14.82 -15.03 0.02
CA LEU A 172 13.71 -15.67 0.72
C LEU A 172 12.96 -16.64 -0.21
N LEU A 173 12.67 -16.22 -1.45
CA LEU A 173 12.00 -17.08 -2.43
C LEU A 173 12.83 -18.33 -2.78
N GLU A 174 14.16 -18.20 -2.88
CA GLU A 174 15.08 -19.33 -3.08
C GLU A 174 15.01 -20.36 -1.94
N ARG A 175 14.54 -19.96 -0.75
CA ARG A 175 14.36 -20.80 0.44
C ARG A 175 12.91 -21.25 0.62
N ASN A 176 12.08 -21.10 -0.41
CA ASN A 176 10.64 -21.41 -0.40
C ASN A 176 9.85 -20.62 0.66
N THR A 177 10.34 -19.45 1.06
CA THR A 177 9.58 -18.52 1.89
C THR A 177 8.49 -17.85 1.07
N ILE A 178 7.27 -17.82 1.61
CA ILE A 178 6.19 -16.98 1.09
C ILE A 178 6.52 -15.53 1.44
N VAL A 179 6.66 -14.66 0.44
CA VAL A 179 7.05 -13.27 0.67
C VAL A 179 5.84 -12.35 0.50
N ILE A 180 5.51 -11.59 1.54
CA ILE A 180 4.56 -10.48 1.46
C ILE A 180 5.40 -9.20 1.29
N CYS A 181 5.16 -8.41 0.26
CA CYS A 181 5.96 -7.22 -0.02
C CYS A 181 5.21 -6.22 -0.91
N ALA A 182 5.78 -5.02 -1.06
CA ALA A 182 5.23 -3.93 -1.85
C ALA A 182 3.76 -3.63 -1.51
N GLY A 183 3.47 -3.63 -0.20
CA GLY A 183 2.14 -3.30 0.31
C GLY A 183 1.78 -1.86 -0.04
N GLY A 184 0.52 -1.62 -0.39
CA GLY A 184 0.09 -0.34 -0.94
C GLY A 184 0.65 0.01 -2.32
N GLY A 185 1.52 -0.83 -2.88
CA GLY A 185 2.31 -0.50 -4.05
C GLY A 185 3.79 -0.20 -3.75
N GLY A 186 4.19 -0.27 -2.47
CA GLY A 186 5.52 0.05 -2.00
C GLY A 186 5.70 1.51 -1.58
N ILE A 187 6.66 1.77 -0.70
CA ILE A 187 6.96 3.08 -0.14
C ILE A 187 7.74 3.92 -1.18
N PRO A 188 7.14 4.99 -1.74
CA PRO A 188 7.78 5.79 -2.79
C PRO A 188 9.01 6.51 -2.24
N THR A 189 10.16 6.23 -2.85
CA THR A 189 11.47 6.62 -2.35
C THR A 189 12.33 7.14 -3.50
N VAL A 190 13.19 8.12 -3.21
CA VAL A 190 14.05 8.78 -4.20
C VAL A 190 15.45 8.97 -3.64
N TYR A 191 16.43 9.14 -4.53
CA TYR A 191 17.73 9.71 -4.17
C TYR A 191 17.70 11.22 -4.39
N ASP A 192 18.15 11.98 -3.39
CA ASP A 192 18.41 13.40 -3.59
C ASP A 192 19.68 13.64 -4.43
N GLU A 193 19.98 14.90 -4.72
CA GLU A 193 21.19 15.33 -5.44
C GLU A 193 22.50 14.86 -4.80
N ASN A 194 22.48 14.61 -3.49
CA ASN A 194 23.61 14.12 -2.69
C ASN A 194 23.60 12.59 -2.54
N ARG A 195 22.74 11.88 -3.29
CA ARG A 195 22.55 10.43 -3.25
C ARG A 195 22.13 9.90 -1.88
N ARG A 196 21.41 10.71 -1.09
CA ARG A 196 20.78 10.27 0.15
C ARG A 196 19.39 9.74 -0.17
N LEU A 197 19.07 8.60 0.42
CA LEU A 197 17.77 7.97 0.25
C LEU A 197 16.73 8.68 1.11
N GLN A 198 15.60 9.09 0.51
CA GLN A 198 14.52 9.79 1.20
C GLN A 198 13.16 9.30 0.70
N GLY A 199 12.19 9.17 1.60
CA GLY A 199 10.79 9.01 1.22
C GLY A 199 10.24 10.31 0.64
N ILE A 200 9.17 10.21 -0.16
CA ILE A 200 8.55 11.38 -0.76
C ILE A 200 7.50 11.93 0.19
N VAL A 201 7.86 13.03 0.85
CA VAL A 201 7.00 13.73 1.81
C VAL A 201 6.28 14.90 1.17
N ASP A 202 5.14 15.27 1.74
CA ASP A 202 4.39 16.50 1.42
C ASP A 202 5.30 17.73 1.69
N GLY A 203 6.07 18.19 0.69
CA GLY A 203 6.91 19.37 0.87
C GLY A 203 7.94 19.67 -0.22
N THR A 204 8.41 18.69 -0.97
CA THR A 204 9.32 18.93 -2.13
C THR A 204 8.56 19.31 -3.40
N ALA A 205 7.24 19.05 -3.45
CA ALA A 205 6.33 19.51 -4.52
C ALA A 205 4.86 19.72 -4.06
N GLY A 206 4.54 19.59 -2.77
CA GLY A 206 3.16 19.71 -2.26
C GLY A 206 2.23 18.55 -2.64
N THR A 207 2.75 17.45 -3.17
CA THR A 207 1.94 16.31 -3.63
C THR A 207 2.20 15.05 -2.79
N THR A 208 1.12 14.50 -2.25
CA THR A 208 1.12 13.23 -1.53
C THR A 208 1.28 12.05 -2.49
N VAL A 209 2.01 10.98 -2.14
CA VAL A 209 2.33 9.85 -3.05
C VAL A 209 2.02 8.49 -2.44
N SER A 210 1.45 7.59 -3.24
CA SER A 210 1.26 6.19 -2.86
C SER A 210 1.71 5.28 -4.01
N GLY A 211 2.51 4.25 -3.73
CA GLY A 211 3.20 3.45 -4.75
C GLY A 211 2.27 2.64 -5.66
N VAL A 212 2.79 2.12 -6.78
CA VAL A 212 2.06 1.17 -7.64
C VAL A 212 2.96 0.00 -7.97
N VAL A 213 2.45 -1.23 -7.77
CA VAL A 213 3.17 -2.48 -8.07
C VAL A 213 2.99 -2.92 -9.52
N THR A 214 1.99 -2.41 -10.24
CA THR A 214 1.77 -2.81 -11.64
C THR A 214 2.90 -2.27 -12.51
N GLY A 215 3.69 -3.17 -13.12
CA GLY A 215 4.80 -2.82 -14.01
C GLY A 215 6.19 -3.13 -13.47
N LEU A 216 6.32 -3.59 -12.22
CA LEU A 216 7.60 -4.06 -11.68
C LEU A 216 7.95 -5.44 -12.24
N GLU A 217 9.14 -5.55 -12.83
CA GLU A 217 9.72 -6.83 -13.24
C GLU A 217 10.25 -7.57 -12.01
N TRP A 218 9.62 -8.70 -11.68
CA TRP A 218 10.02 -9.59 -10.58
C TRP A 218 11.11 -10.59 -10.97
N HIS A 219 11.90 -10.27 -12.01
CA HIS A 219 12.89 -11.14 -12.66
C HIS A 219 14.28 -10.96 -12.08
#